data_AF-A0AAN7M645-F1
#
_entry.id   AF-A0AAN7M645-F1
#
_cell.length_a   1.000
_cell.length_b   1.000
_cell.length_c   1.000
_cell.angle_alpha   90.00
_cell.angle_beta   90.00
_cell.angle_gamma   90.00
#
_symmetry.space_group_name_H-M   'P 1'
#
loop_
_entity.id
_entity.type
_entity.pdbx_description
1 polymer ?
#
loop_
_entity_poly.entity_id
_entity_poly.type
_entity_poly.pdbx_seq_one_letter_code
_entity_poly.pdbx_strand_id
1 'polypeptide(L)'
;MDFDLENPFTDSGDCLCADMASLLRAEADHMLSEAYVKSLKLEGSDFFVRKDAIFSISKICRGFDPALPYLAVNYLDRFLSEQSLQKPKPWAIRLLAVSCVSLSAKMQKTEFSLPCLQAACGIIFDVQTIERMEMLILGALKWRMRSITPFSFVSFFIPLFKLEHPASRQALKVKARASEIIFKAQNGVKLLEFKPSDIAASALLSAAHDLFPFKSSDFQSAILGCSFVNKECVASCCSAMQEALMEEYSSAVNEVSSSDTPMNVLDLQLSVSECGDSTGTGASMASGIAGLERLPKRRRMEGELMERPDGPNLSFHT
;
A
#
# COMPACT_ATOMS: atom_id res chain seq x y z
N MET A 1 17.10 -10.93 7.12
CA MET A 1 16.88 -9.49 6.93
C MET A 1 15.64 -9.31 6.08
N ASP A 2 14.78 -8.40 6.53
CA ASP A 2 13.53 -8.04 5.88
C ASP A 2 13.71 -6.64 5.26
N PHE A 3 12.96 -6.29 4.22
CA PHE A 3 13.04 -4.96 3.64
C PHE A 3 12.13 -4.00 4.40
N ASP A 4 12.70 -2.91 4.89
CA ASP A 4 12.00 -1.81 5.55
C ASP A 4 12.21 -0.53 4.73
N LEU A 5 11.13 0.21 4.48
CA LEU A 5 11.18 1.53 3.83
C LEU A 5 12.00 2.53 4.64
N GLU A 6 12.08 2.36 5.96
CA GLU A 6 12.88 3.20 6.85
C GLU A 6 14.38 2.86 6.81
N ASN A 7 14.77 1.65 6.41
CA ASN A 7 16.16 1.20 6.45
C ASN A 7 16.58 0.44 5.17
N PRO A 8 16.95 1.15 4.09
CA PRO A 8 17.38 0.52 2.84
C PRO A 8 18.78 -0.15 2.91
N PHE A 9 19.62 0.15 3.92
CA PHE A 9 21.01 -0.35 3.99
C PHE A 9 21.30 -1.36 5.12
N THR A 10 20.30 -1.67 5.96
CA THR A 10 20.22 -2.74 6.99
C THR A 10 21.04 -2.60 8.28
N ASP A 11 20.30 -2.74 9.39
CA ASP A 11 20.61 -3.46 10.65
C ASP A 11 21.97 -3.23 11.35
N SER A 12 22.10 -2.11 12.06
CA SER A 12 22.80 -2.03 13.36
C SER A 12 22.65 -0.62 13.98
N GLY A 13 22.76 -0.51 15.29
CA GLY A 13 22.56 0.74 16.06
C GLY A 13 23.74 1.71 16.04
N ASP A 14 24.44 1.83 14.91
CA ASP A 14 25.56 2.74 14.75
C ASP A 14 25.10 4.17 14.37
N CYS A 15 26.06 5.11 14.29
CA CYS A 15 25.76 6.54 14.37
C CYS A 15 24.96 7.07 13.17
N LEU A 16 23.65 7.25 13.38
CA LEU A 16 22.66 7.83 12.45
C LEU A 16 23.21 8.96 11.55
N CYS A 17 24.06 9.86 12.07
CA CYS A 17 24.59 10.97 11.29
C CYS A 17 25.48 10.53 10.10
N ALA A 18 26.31 9.50 10.27
CA ALA A 18 27.21 9.02 9.22
C ALA A 18 26.43 8.32 8.09
N ASP A 19 25.47 7.48 8.47
CA ASP A 19 24.59 6.76 7.54
C ASP A 19 23.68 7.72 6.78
N MET A 20 23.14 8.74 7.46
CA MET A 20 22.31 9.77 6.82
C MET A 20 23.09 10.62 5.81
N ALA A 21 24.36 10.95 6.09
CA ALA A 21 25.22 11.60 5.10
C ALA A 21 25.55 10.70 3.90
N SER A 22 25.42 9.37 4.03
CA SER A 22 25.46 8.45 2.89
C SER A 22 24.13 8.42 2.11
N LEU A 23 23.00 8.37 2.81
CA LEU A 23 21.65 8.40 2.23
C LEU A 23 21.41 9.69 1.43
N LEU A 24 21.76 10.86 1.97
CA LEU A 24 21.64 12.16 1.28
C LEU A 24 22.52 12.29 0.03
N ARG A 25 23.63 11.54 -0.05
CA ARG A 25 24.46 11.48 -1.27
C ARG A 25 23.89 10.50 -2.28
N ALA A 26 23.38 9.35 -1.81
CA ALA A 26 22.84 8.30 -2.65
C ALA A 26 21.42 8.55 -3.14
N GLU A 27 20.61 9.42 -2.49
CA GLU A 27 19.22 9.65 -2.91
C GLU A 27 19.11 10.22 -4.34
N ALA A 28 20.14 10.95 -4.80
CA ALA A 28 20.23 11.44 -6.17
C ALA A 28 20.30 10.29 -7.20
N ASP A 29 20.92 9.16 -6.87
CA ASP A 29 21.01 7.97 -7.73
C ASP A 29 19.66 7.21 -7.83
N HIS A 30 18.67 7.60 -7.04
CA HIS A 30 17.31 7.05 -7.02
C HIS A 30 16.26 8.00 -7.59
N MET A 31 16.66 9.20 -8.04
CA MET A 31 15.79 10.15 -8.73
C MET A 31 15.44 9.67 -10.15
N LEU A 32 14.31 10.14 -10.65
CA LEU A 32 13.85 9.87 -12.01
C LEU A 32 14.50 10.82 -13.02
N SER A 33 14.54 10.41 -14.28
CA SER A 33 15.01 11.26 -15.39
C SER A 33 14.15 12.51 -15.54
N GLU A 34 14.79 13.68 -15.68
CA GLU A 34 14.09 14.93 -15.98
C GLU A 34 13.18 14.81 -17.22
N ALA A 35 13.59 14.04 -18.22
CA ALA A 35 12.81 13.86 -19.45
C ALA A 35 11.48 13.15 -19.17
N TYR A 36 11.49 12.16 -18.28
CA TYR A 36 10.30 11.44 -17.84
C TYR A 36 9.38 12.32 -16.98
N VAL A 37 9.94 13.07 -16.02
CA VAL A 37 9.12 13.96 -15.20
C VAL A 37 8.50 15.09 -16.03
N LYS A 38 9.22 15.60 -17.04
CA LYS A 38 8.69 16.56 -18.03
C LYS A 38 7.60 15.96 -18.92
N SER A 39 7.72 14.69 -19.36
CA SER A 39 6.67 14.05 -20.19
C SER A 39 5.38 13.77 -19.39
N LEU A 40 5.50 13.42 -18.11
CA LEU A 40 4.36 13.30 -17.20
C LEU A 40 3.63 14.65 -17.00
N LYS A 41 4.38 15.74 -16.80
CA LYS A 41 3.82 17.10 -16.58
C LYS A 41 3.11 17.68 -17.81
N LEU A 42 3.46 17.24 -19.01
CA LEU A 42 2.81 17.64 -20.26
C LEU A 42 1.58 16.78 -20.58
N GLU A 43 1.13 15.94 -19.65
CA GLU A 43 0.03 14.97 -19.82
C GLU A 43 0.20 14.10 -21.09
N GLY A 44 1.45 13.74 -21.39
CA GLY A 44 1.82 12.94 -22.56
C GLY A 44 1.42 11.47 -22.43
N SER A 45 1.88 10.61 -23.36
CA SER A 45 1.64 9.16 -23.31
C SER A 45 2.00 8.54 -21.97
N ASP A 46 3.11 8.99 -21.38
CA ASP A 46 3.68 8.44 -20.16
C ASP A 46 2.78 8.72 -18.94
N PHE A 47 2.05 9.85 -18.96
CA PHE A 47 1.08 10.20 -17.92
C PHE A 47 -0.08 9.21 -17.90
N PHE A 48 -0.67 8.90 -19.05
CA PHE A 48 -1.74 7.91 -19.16
C PHE A 48 -1.25 6.50 -18.80
N VAL A 49 -0.05 6.10 -19.27
CA VAL A 49 0.55 4.80 -18.92
C VAL A 49 0.79 4.67 -17.42
N ARG A 50 1.34 5.72 -16.77
CA ARG A 50 1.54 5.78 -15.32
C ARG A 50 0.20 5.70 -14.58
N LYS A 51 -0.81 6.48 -15.00
CA LYS A 51 -2.14 6.52 -14.38
C LYS A 51 -2.85 5.16 -14.42
N ASP A 52 -2.85 4.50 -15.59
CA ASP A 52 -3.46 3.17 -15.77
C ASP A 52 -2.73 2.08 -14.97
N ALA A 53 -1.40 2.17 -14.86
CA ALA A 53 -0.60 1.26 -14.05
C ALA A 53 -0.86 1.47 -12.54
N ILE A 54 -0.85 2.72 -12.05
CA ILE A 54 -1.16 3.06 -10.65
C ILE A 54 -2.58 2.60 -10.28
N PHE A 55 -3.57 2.82 -11.14
CA PHE A 55 -4.93 2.32 -10.93
C PHE A 55 -4.98 0.79 -10.83
N SER A 56 -4.19 0.10 -11.64
CA SER A 56 -4.05 -1.36 -11.57
C SER A 56 -3.37 -1.81 -10.27
N ILE A 57 -2.30 -1.15 -9.84
CA ILE A 57 -1.61 -1.40 -8.55
C ILE A 57 -2.58 -1.20 -7.38
N SER A 58 -3.30 -0.08 -7.35
CA SER A 58 -4.29 0.25 -6.32
C SER A 58 -5.36 -0.84 -6.20
N LYS A 59 -5.87 -1.37 -7.33
CA LYS A 59 -6.82 -2.49 -7.33
C LYS A 59 -6.26 -3.79 -6.78
N ILE A 60 -5.02 -4.14 -7.12
CA ILE A 60 -4.33 -5.34 -6.63
C ILE A 60 -4.10 -5.24 -5.12
N CYS A 61 -3.60 -4.08 -4.65
CA CYS A 61 -3.17 -3.88 -3.28
C CYS A 61 -4.31 -3.48 -2.29
N ARG A 62 -5.58 -3.62 -2.67
CA ARG A 62 -6.70 -3.32 -1.77
C ARG A 62 -6.64 -4.20 -0.51
N GLY A 63 -6.56 -3.56 0.65
CA GLY A 63 -6.48 -4.25 1.95
C GLY A 63 -5.08 -4.72 2.35
N PHE A 64 -4.05 -4.46 1.55
CA PHE A 64 -2.64 -4.66 1.93
C PHE A 64 -2.07 -3.43 2.64
N ASP A 65 -0.93 -3.60 3.32
CA ASP A 65 -0.20 -2.49 3.93
C ASP A 65 0.20 -1.43 2.87
N PRO A 66 0.05 -0.12 3.14
CA PRO A 66 0.41 0.95 2.20
C PRO A 66 1.86 0.93 1.68
N ALA A 67 2.80 0.32 2.40
CA ALA A 67 4.16 0.10 1.93
C ALA A 67 4.23 -0.77 0.66
N LEU A 68 3.28 -1.70 0.47
CA LEU A 68 3.22 -2.58 -0.70
C LEU A 68 2.94 -1.83 -2.01
N PRO A 69 1.82 -1.09 -2.19
CA PRO A 69 1.60 -0.27 -3.37
C PRO A 69 2.65 0.84 -3.47
N TYR A 70 3.13 1.40 -2.35
CA TYR A 70 4.14 2.47 -2.39
C TYR A 70 5.41 2.02 -3.12
N LEU A 71 5.97 0.90 -2.69
CA LEU A 71 7.19 0.36 -3.28
C LEU A 71 6.96 -0.14 -4.72
N ALA A 72 5.76 -0.65 -5.04
CA ALA A 72 5.38 -1.03 -6.40
C ALA A 72 5.33 0.18 -7.35
N VAL A 73 4.74 1.31 -6.94
CA VAL A 73 4.71 2.55 -7.73
C VAL A 73 6.11 3.14 -7.88
N ASN A 74 6.98 3.03 -6.87
CA ASN A 74 8.39 3.42 -7.00
C ASN A 74 9.12 2.60 -8.07
N TYR A 75 8.88 1.28 -8.15
CA TYR A 75 9.45 0.45 -9.22
C TYR A 75 8.87 0.77 -10.60
N LEU A 76 7.56 1.05 -10.68
CA LEU A 76 6.88 1.47 -11.90
C LEU A 76 7.50 2.75 -12.47
N ASP A 77 7.60 3.80 -11.66
CA ASP A 77 8.11 5.11 -12.11
C ASP A 77 9.58 5.03 -12.52
N ARG A 78 10.41 4.28 -11.76
CA ARG A 78 11.81 4.01 -12.12
C ARG A 78 11.94 3.19 -13.41
N PHE A 79 11.06 2.21 -13.63
CA PHE A 79 11.05 1.42 -14.86
C PHE A 79 10.67 2.28 -16.06
N LEU A 80 9.59 3.07 -15.98
CA LEU A 80 9.14 3.94 -17.06
C LEU A 80 10.13 5.07 -17.38
N SER A 81 10.88 5.53 -16.37
CA SER A 81 11.97 6.50 -16.54
C SER A 81 13.16 5.96 -17.34
N GLU A 82 13.50 4.67 -17.20
CA GLU A 82 14.59 4.04 -17.97
C GLU A 82 14.09 3.39 -19.29
N GLN A 83 12.82 3.00 -19.36
CA GLN A 83 12.21 2.23 -20.45
C GLN A 83 10.89 2.86 -20.90
N SER A 84 11.00 3.88 -21.77
CA SER A 84 9.83 4.54 -22.37
C SER A 84 9.00 3.54 -23.18
N LEU A 85 7.76 3.29 -22.76
CA LEU A 85 6.85 2.40 -23.49
C LEU A 85 6.19 3.15 -24.65
N GLN A 86 6.59 2.85 -25.87
CA GLN A 86 5.95 3.42 -27.06
C GLN A 86 4.56 2.79 -27.28
N LYS A 87 3.50 3.53 -26.93
CA LYS A 87 2.08 3.15 -27.14
C LYS A 87 1.77 1.72 -26.65
N PRO A 88 2.02 1.39 -25.37
CA PRO A 88 1.81 0.04 -24.86
C PRO A 88 0.34 -0.36 -24.98
N LYS A 89 0.10 -1.64 -25.28
CA LYS A 89 -1.25 -2.21 -25.24
C LYS A 89 -1.73 -2.25 -23.78
N PRO A 90 -3.03 -2.09 -23.47
CA PRO A 90 -3.53 -2.06 -22.08
C PRO A 90 -3.14 -3.28 -21.23
N TRP A 91 -3.03 -4.47 -21.83
CA TRP A 91 -2.57 -5.66 -21.12
C TRP A 91 -1.09 -5.58 -20.68
N ALA A 92 -0.24 -4.86 -21.42
CA ALA A 92 1.18 -4.71 -21.08
C ALA A 92 1.36 -3.75 -19.88
N ILE A 93 0.52 -2.71 -19.79
CA ILE A 93 0.45 -1.81 -18.63
C ILE A 93 0.02 -2.60 -17.38
N ARG A 94 -0.99 -3.47 -17.51
CA ARG A 94 -1.43 -4.35 -16.41
C ARG A 94 -0.35 -5.36 -16.02
N LEU A 95 0.35 -5.98 -16.97
CA LEU A 95 1.45 -6.91 -16.70
C LEU A 95 2.61 -6.22 -15.95
N LEU A 96 2.96 -4.98 -16.33
CA LEU A 96 3.93 -4.15 -15.62
C LEU A 96 3.48 -3.89 -14.18
N ALA A 97 2.24 -3.42 -13.97
CA ALA A 97 1.68 -3.20 -12.63
C ALA A 97 1.70 -4.47 -11.75
N VAL A 98 1.22 -5.59 -12.28
CA VAL A 98 1.22 -6.93 -11.68
C VAL A 98 2.64 -7.35 -11.24
N SER A 99 3.63 -7.13 -12.11
CA SER A 99 5.03 -7.51 -11.84
C SER A 99 5.71 -6.55 -10.83
N CYS A 100 5.37 -5.25 -10.85
CA CYS A 100 5.80 -4.29 -9.82
C CYS A 100 5.27 -4.67 -8.43
N VAL A 101 4.00 -5.09 -8.31
CA VAL A 101 3.44 -5.57 -7.04
C VAL A 101 4.09 -6.86 -6.59
N SER A 102 4.28 -7.82 -7.50
CA SER A 102 4.97 -9.09 -7.19
C SER A 102 6.40 -8.86 -6.67
N LEU A 103 7.18 -7.98 -7.31
CA LEU A 103 8.51 -7.59 -6.83
C LEU A 103 8.46 -6.85 -5.49
N SER A 104 7.44 -6.01 -5.27
CA SER A 104 7.23 -5.32 -4.00
C SER A 104 6.97 -6.30 -2.85
N ALA A 105 6.07 -7.27 -3.07
CA ALA A 105 5.76 -8.33 -2.11
C ALA A 105 6.98 -9.22 -1.82
N LYS A 106 7.72 -9.64 -2.86
CA LYS A 106 8.96 -10.43 -2.73
C LYS A 106 10.03 -9.72 -1.90
N MET A 107 10.16 -8.40 -2.06
CA MET A 107 11.10 -7.59 -1.27
C MET A 107 10.66 -7.47 0.19
N GLN A 108 9.37 -7.20 0.45
CA GLN A 108 8.79 -7.06 1.79
C GLN A 108 8.49 -8.39 2.48
N LYS A 109 8.70 -9.53 1.81
CA LYS A 109 8.28 -10.87 2.24
C LYS A 109 6.80 -10.97 2.60
N THR A 110 5.97 -10.17 1.95
CA THR A 110 4.52 -10.23 2.12
C THR A 110 4.02 -11.53 1.51
N GLU A 111 3.30 -12.34 2.30
CA GLU A 111 2.59 -13.52 1.78
C GLU A 111 1.58 -13.08 0.73
N PHE A 112 1.88 -13.36 -0.54
CA PHE A 112 1.11 -12.85 -1.68
C PHE A 112 0.75 -13.99 -2.63
N SER A 113 -0.53 -14.34 -2.69
CA SER A 113 -0.99 -15.44 -3.54
C SER A 113 -1.20 -14.98 -4.99
N LEU A 114 -0.67 -15.73 -5.95
CA LEU A 114 -0.81 -15.43 -7.38
C LEU A 114 -2.28 -15.28 -7.86
N PRO A 115 -3.27 -16.05 -7.35
CA PRO A 115 -4.67 -15.84 -7.71
C PRO A 115 -5.20 -14.45 -7.31
N CYS A 116 -4.74 -13.88 -6.18
CA CYS A 116 -5.09 -12.53 -5.75
C CYS A 116 -4.59 -11.47 -6.76
N LEU A 117 -3.35 -11.64 -7.23
CA LEU A 117 -2.70 -10.80 -8.23
C LEU A 117 -3.50 -10.70 -9.55
N GLN A 118 -4.08 -11.82 -9.99
CA GLN A 118 -4.77 -11.94 -11.28
C GLN A 118 -6.23 -11.47 -11.21
N ALA A 119 -6.94 -11.77 -10.12
CA ALA A 119 -8.37 -11.45 -9.97
C ALA A 119 -8.65 -9.93 -10.08
N ALA A 120 -7.78 -9.09 -9.53
CA ALA A 120 -7.94 -7.63 -9.53
C ALA A 120 -7.76 -6.97 -10.91
N CYS A 121 -7.01 -7.58 -11.82
CA CYS A 121 -6.66 -6.99 -13.13
C CYS A 121 -7.58 -7.41 -14.29
N GLY A 122 -8.46 -8.39 -14.09
CA GLY A 122 -9.36 -8.91 -15.12
C GLY A 122 -8.64 -9.55 -16.32
N ILE A 123 -7.34 -9.86 -16.19
CA ILE A 123 -6.53 -10.60 -17.16
C ILE A 123 -5.69 -11.58 -16.35
N ILE A 124 -5.73 -12.86 -16.73
CA ILE A 124 -4.92 -13.92 -16.14
C ILE A 124 -3.62 -14.01 -16.95
N PHE A 125 -2.49 -13.72 -16.31
CA PHE A 125 -1.15 -13.94 -16.86
C PHE A 125 -0.56 -15.20 -16.25
N ASP A 126 0.05 -16.07 -17.06
CA ASP A 126 0.80 -17.21 -16.54
C ASP A 126 2.02 -16.76 -15.72
N VAL A 127 2.49 -17.63 -14.81
CA VAL A 127 3.60 -17.35 -13.90
C VAL A 127 4.84 -16.89 -14.67
N GLN A 128 5.17 -17.58 -15.77
CA GLN A 128 6.40 -17.32 -16.52
C GLN A 128 6.35 -15.97 -17.23
N THR A 129 5.17 -15.52 -17.68
CA THR A 129 5.01 -14.18 -18.27
C THR A 129 5.21 -13.07 -17.23
N ILE A 130 4.76 -13.28 -15.99
CA ILE A 130 5.04 -12.37 -14.87
C ILE A 130 6.54 -12.38 -14.56
N GLU A 131 7.15 -13.55 -14.37
CA GLU A 131 8.59 -13.69 -14.10
C GLU A 131 9.47 -13.05 -15.20
N ARG A 132 9.12 -13.21 -16.48
CA ARG A 132 9.82 -12.53 -17.59
C ARG A 132 9.75 -11.01 -17.45
N MET A 133 8.59 -10.47 -17.09
CA MET A 133 8.43 -9.02 -16.89
C MET A 133 9.15 -8.54 -15.61
N GLU A 134 9.15 -9.32 -14.53
CA GLU A 134 9.95 -9.04 -13.34
C GLU A 134 11.45 -8.94 -13.68
N MET A 135 11.97 -9.85 -14.51
CA MET A 135 13.37 -9.82 -14.96
C MET A 135 13.69 -8.57 -15.81
N LEU A 136 12.74 -8.06 -16.61
CA LEU A 136 12.90 -6.79 -17.32
C LEU A 136 12.95 -5.61 -16.36
N ILE A 137 12.10 -5.59 -15.32
CA ILE A 137 12.11 -4.55 -14.28
C ILE A 137 13.42 -4.58 -13.49
N LEU A 138 13.83 -5.76 -13.03
CA LEU A 138 15.10 -5.97 -12.32
C LEU A 138 16.30 -5.53 -13.17
N GLY A 139 16.30 -5.84 -14.47
CA GLY A 139 17.31 -5.39 -15.42
C GLY A 139 17.38 -3.87 -15.56
N ALA A 140 16.24 -3.21 -15.80
CA ALA A 140 16.16 -1.75 -15.91
C ALA A 140 16.59 -1.04 -14.63
N LEU A 141 16.14 -1.53 -13.46
CA LEU A 141 16.51 -1.00 -12.14
C LEU A 141 17.93 -1.40 -11.70
N LYS A 142 18.70 -2.12 -12.55
CA LYS A 142 20.07 -2.60 -12.26
C LYS A 142 20.13 -3.38 -10.94
N TRP A 143 19.09 -4.15 -10.63
CA TRP A 143 18.85 -4.89 -9.39
C TRP A 143 18.80 -4.05 -8.10
N ARG A 144 18.78 -2.70 -8.21
CA ARG A 144 18.69 -1.78 -7.07
C ARG A 144 17.25 -1.67 -6.55
N MET A 145 16.74 -2.77 -5.99
CA MET A 145 15.36 -2.87 -5.48
C MET A 145 15.19 -2.21 -4.10
N ARG A 146 16.28 -2.08 -3.32
CA ARG A 146 16.25 -1.30 -2.08
C ARG A 146 16.28 0.20 -2.41
N SER A 147 15.12 0.77 -2.69
CA SER A 147 14.99 2.20 -2.95
C SER A 147 15.23 3.03 -1.69
N ILE A 148 15.93 4.15 -1.84
CA ILE A 148 15.94 5.21 -0.83
C ILE A 148 14.58 5.93 -0.91
N THR A 149 13.90 6.08 0.23
CA THR A 149 12.53 6.61 0.28
C THR A 149 12.39 7.69 1.35
N PRO A 150 11.34 8.54 1.31
CA PRO A 150 11.14 9.59 2.31
C PRO A 150 11.05 9.03 3.74
N PHE A 151 10.52 7.81 3.92
CA PHE A 151 10.39 7.16 5.23
C PHE A 151 11.73 7.02 5.97
N SER A 152 12.83 6.79 5.24
CA SER A 152 14.19 6.74 5.82
C SER A 152 14.61 8.08 6.43
N PHE A 153 14.15 9.20 5.88
CA PHE A 153 14.45 10.56 6.37
C PHE A 153 13.46 11.05 7.43
N VAL A 154 12.22 10.55 7.46
CA VAL A 154 11.24 10.90 8.49
C VAL A 154 11.79 10.61 9.90
N SER A 155 12.35 9.42 10.11
CA SER A 155 12.96 9.03 11.39
C SER A 155 14.18 9.90 11.78
N PHE A 156 14.90 10.47 10.80
CA PHE A 156 16.04 11.37 11.04
C PHE A 156 15.64 12.79 11.45
N PHE A 157 14.58 13.36 10.85
CA PHE A 157 14.18 14.74 11.12
C PHE A 157 13.36 14.89 12.41
N ILE A 158 12.65 13.84 12.87
CA ILE A 158 11.81 13.88 14.09
C ILE A 158 12.55 14.40 15.34
N PRO A 159 13.79 13.98 15.66
CA PRO A 159 14.56 14.53 16.79
C PRO A 159 14.76 16.06 16.75
N LEU A 160 14.76 16.70 15.58
CA LEU A 160 14.91 18.15 15.45
C LEU A 160 13.76 18.92 16.09
N PHE A 161 12.57 18.30 16.19
CA PHE A 161 11.36 18.92 16.74
C PHE A 161 11.37 19.07 18.28
N LYS A 162 12.34 18.49 19.00
CA LYS A 162 12.50 18.64 20.46
C LYS A 162 11.18 18.46 21.24
N LEU A 163 10.41 17.45 20.85
CA LEU A 163 9.04 17.21 21.35
C LEU A 163 9.01 17.02 22.87
N GLU A 164 7.96 17.54 23.50
CA GLU A 164 7.80 17.55 24.96
C GLU A 164 7.26 16.22 25.50
N HIS A 165 7.40 15.99 26.80
CA HIS A 165 7.00 14.73 27.42
C HIS A 165 5.50 14.42 27.26
N PRO A 166 5.11 13.16 26.93
CA PRO A 166 5.97 12.04 26.56
C PRO A 166 6.46 12.11 25.10
N ALA A 167 7.73 12.46 24.92
CA ALA A 167 8.33 12.79 23.62
C ALA A 167 8.24 11.63 22.62
N SER A 168 8.43 10.38 23.10
CA SER A 168 8.29 9.18 22.28
C SER A 168 6.89 8.98 21.70
N ARG A 169 5.83 9.29 22.47
CA ARG A 169 4.44 9.17 21.98
C ARG A 169 4.09 10.29 21.00
N GLN A 170 4.61 11.51 21.20
CA GLN A 170 4.45 12.60 20.25
C GLN A 170 5.19 12.30 18.94
N ALA A 171 6.44 11.83 19.03
CA ALA A 171 7.27 11.42 17.90
C ALA A 171 6.58 10.34 17.05
N LEU A 172 6.05 9.28 17.68
CA LEU A 172 5.31 8.22 16.98
C LEU A 172 4.04 8.74 16.27
N LYS A 173 3.30 9.68 16.88
CA LYS A 173 2.13 10.30 16.22
C LYS A 173 2.52 11.13 15.01
N VAL A 174 3.56 11.97 15.12
CA VAL A 174 4.07 12.79 14.02
C VAL A 174 4.59 11.90 12.90
N LYS A 175 5.32 10.83 13.23
CA LYS A 175 5.80 9.82 12.28
C LYS A 175 4.65 9.17 11.51
N ALA A 176 3.66 8.64 12.22
CA ALA A 176 2.50 7.99 11.61
C ALA A 176 1.74 8.94 10.67
N ARG A 177 1.52 10.20 11.10
CA ARG A 177 0.85 11.21 10.28
C ARG A 177 1.68 11.63 9.06
N ALA A 178 2.99 11.77 9.19
CA ALA A 178 3.87 12.04 8.05
C ALA A 178 3.88 10.89 7.05
N SER A 179 3.94 9.63 7.52
CA SER A 179 3.83 8.45 6.67
C SER A 179 2.50 8.40 5.92
N GLU A 180 1.37 8.65 6.60
CA GLU A 180 0.04 8.74 5.97
C GLU A 180 0.01 9.78 4.85
N ILE A 181 0.58 10.97 5.09
CA ILE A 181 0.68 12.05 4.10
C ILE A 181 1.55 11.63 2.89
N ILE A 182 2.68 10.95 3.12
CA ILE A 182 3.56 10.45 2.05
C ILE A 182 2.83 9.42 1.17
N PHE A 183 2.12 8.47 1.78
CA PHE A 183 1.35 7.46 1.03
C PHE A 183 0.27 8.10 0.15
N LYS A 184 -0.52 9.02 0.72
CA LYS A 184 -1.59 9.73 0.03
C LYS A 184 -1.09 10.59 -1.13
N ALA A 185 -0.02 11.33 -0.91
CA ALA A 185 0.50 12.27 -1.89
C ALA A 185 1.31 11.60 -3.02
N GLN A 186 1.72 10.33 -2.88
CA GLN A 186 2.65 9.64 -3.81
C GLN A 186 2.28 9.72 -5.29
N ASN A 187 0.99 9.71 -5.61
CA ASN A 187 0.53 9.72 -7.00
C ASN A 187 0.69 11.09 -7.68
N GLY A 188 0.92 12.16 -6.94
CA GLY A 188 1.10 13.52 -7.46
C GLY A 188 2.37 13.66 -8.32
N VAL A 189 2.20 13.95 -9.61
CA VAL A 189 3.31 14.05 -10.58
C VAL A 189 4.36 15.09 -10.17
N LYS A 190 3.94 16.21 -9.57
CA LYS A 190 4.85 17.26 -9.09
C LYS A 190 5.81 16.78 -8.00
N LEU A 191 5.44 15.76 -7.21
CA LEU A 191 6.31 15.26 -6.15
C LEU A 191 7.52 14.48 -6.66
N LEU A 192 7.48 14.01 -7.91
CA LEU A 192 8.57 13.26 -8.54
C LEU A 192 9.82 14.09 -8.85
N GLU A 193 9.75 15.41 -8.73
CA GLU A 193 10.91 16.33 -8.87
C GLU A 193 11.72 16.49 -7.59
N PHE A 194 11.11 16.18 -6.43
CA PHE A 194 11.72 16.44 -5.13
C PHE A 194 12.46 15.21 -4.61
N LYS A 195 13.54 15.46 -3.88
CA LYS A 195 14.31 14.37 -3.29
C LYS A 195 13.52 13.69 -2.18
N PRO A 196 13.77 12.40 -1.89
CA PRO A 196 13.23 11.72 -0.73
C PRO A 196 13.37 12.52 0.58
N SER A 197 14.51 13.19 0.80
CA SER A 197 14.74 14.08 1.94
C SER A 197 13.81 15.31 1.98
N ASP A 198 13.63 16.01 0.85
CA ASP A 198 12.71 17.16 0.73
C ASP A 198 11.25 16.74 1.00
N ILE A 199 10.82 15.61 0.42
CA ILE A 199 9.47 15.04 0.61
C ILE A 199 9.24 14.70 2.09
N ALA A 200 10.22 14.08 2.76
CA ALA A 200 10.11 13.72 4.18
C ALA A 200 10.02 14.96 5.08
N ALA A 201 10.84 15.98 4.80
CA ALA A 201 10.80 17.25 5.50
C ALA A 201 9.44 17.95 5.33
N SER A 202 8.92 18.01 4.10
CA SER A 202 7.60 18.58 3.81
C SER A 202 6.45 17.83 4.47
N ALA A 203 6.47 16.49 4.45
CA ALA A 203 5.45 15.67 5.10
C ALA A 203 5.46 15.84 6.63
N LEU A 204 6.64 15.98 7.23
CA LEU A 204 6.78 16.27 8.65
C LEU A 204 6.28 17.65 9.04
N LEU A 205 6.51 18.68 8.21
CA LEU A 205 5.95 20.01 8.44
C LEU A 205 4.42 20.02 8.34
N SER A 206 3.84 19.34 7.34
CA SER A 206 2.39 19.16 7.25
C SER A 206 1.82 18.38 8.44
N ALA A 207 2.45 17.26 8.81
CA ALA A 207 2.03 16.46 9.97
C ALA A 207 2.11 17.24 11.30
N ALA A 208 3.14 18.06 11.47
CA ALA A 208 3.31 18.89 12.66
C ALA A 208 2.35 20.08 12.69
N HIS A 209 2.02 20.66 11.53
CA HIS A 209 0.96 21.67 11.41
C HIS A 209 -0.41 21.09 11.79
N ASP A 210 -0.75 19.89 11.31
CA ASP A 210 -2.01 19.20 11.62
C ASP A 210 -2.15 18.86 13.12
N LEU A 211 -1.08 18.36 13.74
CA LEU A 211 -1.11 17.84 15.11
C LEU A 211 -0.84 18.92 16.18
N PHE A 212 -0.05 19.94 15.84
CA PHE A 212 0.52 20.90 16.77
C PHE A 212 0.59 22.31 16.15
N PRO A 213 -0.54 22.90 15.68
CA PRO A 213 -0.54 24.15 14.91
C PRO A 213 0.18 25.31 15.62
N PHE A 214 0.09 25.38 16.96
CA PHE A 214 0.75 26.40 17.79
C PHE A 214 2.29 26.34 17.80
N LYS A 215 2.89 25.20 17.44
CA LYS A 215 4.36 25.00 17.38
C LYS A 215 4.88 24.87 15.94
N SER A 216 4.02 25.03 14.94
CA SER A 216 4.36 24.92 13.51
C SER A 216 5.57 25.77 13.10
N SER A 217 5.66 27.01 13.59
CA SER A 217 6.79 27.92 13.33
C SER A 217 8.12 27.41 13.91
N ASP A 218 8.10 26.79 15.09
CA ASP A 218 9.30 26.21 15.73
C ASP A 218 9.80 25.00 14.93
N PHE A 219 8.88 24.13 14.50
CA PHE A 219 9.20 22.96 13.67
C PHE A 219 9.70 23.35 12.27
N GLN A 220 9.09 24.37 11.66
CA GLN A 220 9.57 24.96 10.42
C GLN A 220 10.99 25.52 10.58
N SER A 221 11.24 26.28 11.65
CA SER A 221 12.57 26.80 11.96
C SER A 221 13.60 25.68 12.22
N ALA A 222 13.19 24.57 12.83
CA ALA A 222 14.06 23.42 13.10
C ALA A 222 14.46 22.66 11.82
N ILE A 223 13.51 22.36 10.93
CA ILE A 223 13.79 21.70 9.64
C ILE A 223 14.56 22.61 8.70
N LEU A 224 14.14 23.88 8.54
CA LEU A 224 14.83 24.83 7.67
C LEU A 224 16.20 25.29 8.22
N GLY A 225 16.47 25.03 9.51
CA GLY A 225 17.79 25.18 10.12
C GLY A 225 18.74 24.00 9.87
N CYS A 226 18.26 22.90 9.30
CA CYS A 226 19.06 21.72 8.99
C CYS A 226 19.93 21.97 7.73
N SER A 227 21.24 21.80 7.84
CA SER A 227 22.20 22.04 6.74
C SER A 227 22.02 21.15 5.51
N PHE A 228 21.24 20.08 5.64
CA PHE A 228 21.00 19.09 4.59
C PHE A 228 19.74 19.38 3.76
N VAL A 229 18.95 20.38 4.14
CA VAL A 229 17.63 20.67 3.57
C VAL A 229 17.68 21.97 2.76
N ASN A 230 17.19 21.95 1.52
CA ASN A 230 17.01 23.18 0.76
C ASN A 230 15.64 23.81 1.08
N LYS A 231 15.67 25.05 1.58
CA LYS A 231 14.48 25.78 2.01
C LYS A 231 13.46 26.03 0.89
N GLU A 232 13.95 26.31 -0.31
CA GLU A 232 13.10 26.57 -1.48
C GLU A 232 12.47 25.26 -1.97
N CYS A 233 13.26 24.18 -2.02
CA CYS A 233 12.76 22.85 -2.37
C CYS A 233 11.67 22.37 -1.41
N VAL A 234 11.87 22.47 -0.09
CA VAL A 234 10.85 22.09 0.90
C VAL A 234 9.60 22.96 0.83
N ALA A 235 9.73 24.28 0.61
CA ALA A 235 8.57 25.16 0.45
C ALA A 235 7.74 24.78 -0.79
N SER A 236 8.39 24.56 -1.94
CA SER A 236 7.73 24.10 -3.17
C SER A 236 7.14 22.69 -3.02
N CYS A 237 7.83 21.79 -2.32
CA CYS A 237 7.37 20.43 -2.06
C CYS A 237 6.16 20.40 -1.12
N CYS A 238 6.09 21.28 -0.11
CA CYS A 238 4.89 21.44 0.72
C CYS A 238 3.67 21.84 -0.11
N SER A 239 3.81 22.78 -1.06
CA SER A 239 2.72 23.16 -1.96
C SER A 239 2.30 22.03 -2.89
N ALA A 240 3.27 21.36 -3.54
CA ALA A 240 3.00 20.21 -4.40
C ALA A 240 2.32 19.03 -3.66
N MET A 241 2.68 18.83 -2.39
CA MET A 241 2.08 17.83 -1.51
C MET A 241 0.64 18.19 -1.14
N GLN A 242 0.36 19.45 -0.81
CA GLN A 242 -1.01 19.90 -0.54
C GLN A 242 -1.93 19.74 -1.76
N GLU A 243 -1.46 20.07 -2.96
CA GLU A 243 -2.20 19.86 -4.21
C GLU A 243 -2.52 18.37 -4.42
N ALA A 244 -1.52 17.48 -4.28
CA ALA A 244 -1.71 16.03 -4.45
C ALA A 244 -2.75 15.45 -3.46
N LEU A 245 -2.77 15.93 -2.21
CA LEU A 245 -3.78 15.53 -1.21
C LEU A 245 -5.20 16.00 -1.58
N MET A 246 -5.34 17.16 -2.24
CA MET A 246 -6.64 17.63 -2.73
C MET A 246 -7.13 16.83 -3.95
N GLU A 247 -6.23 16.48 -4.87
CA GLU A 247 -6.52 15.63 -6.03
C GLU A 247 -7.00 14.23 -5.61
N GLU A 248 -6.34 13.61 -4.62
CA GLU A 248 -6.75 12.31 -4.06
C GLU A 248 -8.18 12.37 -3.50
N TYR A 249 -8.49 13.38 -2.68
CA TYR A 249 -9.83 13.59 -2.12
C TYR A 249 -10.89 13.73 -3.22
N SER A 250 -10.61 14.52 -4.25
CA SER A 250 -11.51 14.71 -5.40
C SER A 250 -11.74 13.40 -6.19
N SER A 251 -10.75 12.52 -6.24
CA SER A 251 -10.84 11.22 -6.92
C SER A 251 -11.68 10.23 -6.11
N ALA A 252 -11.49 10.19 -4.79
CA ALA A 252 -12.22 9.30 -3.89
C ALA A 252 -13.74 9.61 -3.86
N VAL A 253 -14.15 10.88 -3.84
CA VAL A 253 -15.58 11.25 -3.89
C VAL A 253 -16.21 10.88 -5.24
N ASN A 254 -15.47 10.97 -6.33
CA ASN A 254 -15.95 10.60 -7.66
C ASN A 254 -16.09 9.09 -7.84
N GLU A 255 -15.18 8.27 -7.30
CA GLU A 255 -15.34 6.81 -7.31
C GLU A 255 -16.60 6.38 -6.54
N VAL A 256 -16.83 6.93 -5.34
CA VAL A 256 -18.03 6.67 -4.52
C VAL A 256 -19.33 7.15 -5.22
N SER A 257 -19.27 8.26 -5.96
CA SER A 257 -20.42 8.72 -6.76
C SER A 257 -20.66 7.91 -8.03
N SER A 258 -19.70 7.10 -8.48
CA SER A 258 -19.78 6.33 -9.73
C SER A 258 -20.33 4.91 -9.56
N SER A 259 -20.46 4.42 -8.32
CA SER A 259 -21.14 3.15 -8.03
C SER A 259 -22.66 3.34 -8.07
N ASP A 260 -23.19 3.47 -9.30
CA ASP A 260 -24.61 3.61 -9.59
C ASP A 260 -25.38 2.33 -9.22
N THR A 261 -25.76 2.25 -7.94
CA THR A 261 -26.75 1.31 -7.42
C THR A 261 -27.84 2.17 -6.81
N PRO A 262 -29.12 2.04 -7.23
CA PRO A 262 -30.18 2.87 -6.68
C PRO A 262 -30.26 2.64 -5.18
N MET A 263 -30.10 3.71 -4.37
CA MET A 263 -30.23 3.63 -2.93
C MET A 263 -31.63 3.10 -2.58
N ASN A 264 -31.71 1.84 -2.15
CA ASN A 264 -32.89 1.37 -1.46
C ASN A 264 -32.87 1.98 -0.05
N VAL A 265 -33.94 2.69 0.30
CA VAL A 265 -34.07 3.36 1.59
C VAL A 265 -34.41 2.33 2.65
N LEU A 266 -33.40 1.60 3.15
CA LEU A 266 -33.34 0.82 4.40
C LEU A 266 -32.05 -0.05 4.45
N ASP A 267 -30.92 0.55 4.85
CA ASP A 267 -29.94 -0.13 5.71
C ASP A 267 -28.90 0.87 6.26
N LEU A 268 -29.25 1.52 7.38
CA LEU A 268 -28.29 2.20 8.26
C LEU A 268 -28.29 1.50 9.61
N GLN A 269 -27.73 0.30 9.66
CA GLN A 269 -27.31 -0.33 10.91
C GLN A 269 -25.87 -0.81 10.81
N LEU A 270 -25.01 -0.04 11.47
CA LEU A 270 -23.61 -0.34 11.72
C LEU A 270 -23.47 -1.72 12.36
N SER A 271 -22.64 -2.59 11.77
CA SER A 271 -22.10 -3.76 12.47
C SER A 271 -20.58 -3.80 12.31
N VAL A 272 -19.90 -3.23 13.30
CA VAL A 272 -18.50 -3.57 13.58
C VAL A 272 -18.50 -5.02 14.05
N SER A 273 -17.87 -5.91 13.29
CA SER A 273 -17.69 -7.31 13.66
C SER A 273 -16.24 -7.55 14.04
N GLU A 274 -15.96 -7.55 15.34
CA GLU A 274 -14.68 -7.99 15.89
C GLU A 274 -14.64 -9.53 15.85
N CYS A 275 -13.68 -10.10 15.13
CA CYS A 275 -13.42 -11.54 15.16
C CYS A 275 -12.40 -11.85 16.26
N GLY A 276 -12.88 -12.11 17.47
CA GLY A 276 -12.08 -12.61 18.58
C GLY A 276 -12.18 -14.13 18.68
N ASP A 277 -11.07 -14.83 18.44
CA ASP A 277 -11.04 -16.29 18.47
C ASP A 277 -11.02 -16.83 19.91
N SER A 278 -11.74 -17.94 20.12
CA SER A 278 -12.00 -18.47 21.46
C SER A 278 -11.02 -19.57 21.89
N THR A 279 -10.67 -19.62 23.18
CA THR A 279 -10.20 -20.85 23.82
C THR A 279 -10.76 -20.91 25.23
N GLY A 280 -11.63 -21.87 25.50
CA GLY A 280 -12.38 -21.96 26.76
C GLY A 280 -11.76 -22.87 27.81
N THR A 281 -12.19 -22.75 29.08
CA THR A 281 -12.07 -23.78 30.13
C THR A 281 -13.08 -23.51 31.25
N GLY A 282 -13.74 -24.56 31.77
CA GLY A 282 -14.01 -24.65 33.23
C GLY A 282 -15.40 -24.35 33.82
N ALA A 283 -16.14 -25.42 34.09
CA ALA A 283 -16.86 -25.72 35.36
C ALA A 283 -18.09 -24.89 35.86
N SER A 284 -19.26 -25.52 35.76
CA SER A 284 -20.19 -25.89 36.86
C SER A 284 -20.45 -24.97 38.08
N MET A 285 -21.71 -24.52 38.27
CA MET A 285 -22.71 -25.17 39.18
C MET A 285 -24.06 -24.39 39.21
N ALA A 286 -25.12 -25.04 39.73
CA ALA A 286 -26.54 -24.70 39.50
C ALA A 286 -27.24 -23.85 40.58
N SER A 287 -28.40 -23.26 40.21
CA SER A 287 -29.67 -23.32 40.98
C SER A 287 -30.90 -22.98 40.12
N GLY A 288 -32.07 -23.50 40.49
CA GLY A 288 -33.35 -23.40 39.73
C GLY A 288 -34.07 -22.03 39.82
N ILE A 289 -35.35 -21.87 39.44
CA ILE A 289 -36.50 -22.78 39.56
C ILE A 289 -37.62 -22.39 38.55
N ALA A 290 -38.35 -23.40 38.01
CA ALA A 290 -39.69 -23.36 37.36
C ALA A 290 -39.94 -22.41 36.14
N GLY A 291 -40.78 -22.77 35.16
CA GLY A 291 -41.54 -24.02 34.97
C GLY A 291 -42.52 -23.94 33.78
N LEU A 292 -43.37 -24.97 33.65
CA LEU A 292 -44.56 -25.06 32.79
C LEU A 292 -44.42 -25.35 31.27
N GLU A 293 -44.06 -26.61 30.99
CA GLU A 293 -44.93 -27.62 30.32
C GLU A 293 -45.20 -27.72 28.79
N ARG A 294 -45.09 -29.00 28.35
CA ARG A 294 -45.89 -29.79 27.38
C ARG A 294 -45.75 -29.49 25.87
N LEU A 295 -44.83 -30.16 25.14
CA LEU A 295 -44.82 -31.58 24.66
C LEU A 295 -45.86 -31.96 23.56
N PRO A 296 -45.55 -32.97 22.69
CA PRO A 296 -45.96 -32.95 21.27
C PRO A 296 -46.81 -34.16 20.81
N LYS A 297 -47.08 -34.25 19.49
CA LYS A 297 -47.53 -35.47 18.77
C LYS A 297 -46.70 -35.64 17.48
N ARG A 298 -45.72 -36.56 17.33
CA ARG A 298 -45.79 -38.05 17.30
C ARG A 298 -46.83 -38.52 16.25
N ARG A 299 -46.58 -39.37 15.24
CA ARG A 299 -45.76 -40.61 15.04
C ARG A 299 -45.53 -40.83 13.51
N ARG A 300 -44.74 -41.74 12.90
CA ARG A 300 -43.67 -42.74 13.23
C ARG A 300 -43.95 -44.07 12.48
N MET A 301 -43.08 -44.49 11.54
CA MET A 301 -42.84 -45.88 11.04
C MET A 301 -44.04 -46.63 10.41
N GLU A 302 -43.92 -47.69 9.58
CA GLU A 302 -42.81 -48.54 9.08
C GLU A 302 -43.27 -49.26 7.78
N GLY A 303 -42.41 -49.97 7.04
CA GLY A 303 -42.84 -50.88 5.97
C GLY A 303 -41.76 -51.31 4.97
N GLU A 304 -41.11 -52.44 5.22
CA GLU A 304 -40.26 -53.15 4.25
C GLU A 304 -41.11 -53.99 3.28
N LEU A 305 -40.62 -54.23 2.05
CA LEU A 305 -40.58 -55.57 1.46
C LEU A 305 -39.61 -55.67 0.27
N MET A 306 -39.21 -56.91 0.02
CA MET A 306 -38.06 -57.39 -0.76
C MET A 306 -38.43 -57.61 -2.24
N GLU A 307 -37.46 -57.57 -3.16
CA GLU A 307 -37.18 -58.58 -4.21
C GLU A 307 -35.99 -58.14 -5.14
N ARG A 308 -35.26 -59.13 -5.66
CA ARG A 308 -34.24 -59.11 -6.73
C ARG A 308 -34.71 -60.13 -7.80
N PRO A 309 -34.24 -60.18 -9.07
CA PRO A 309 -32.89 -59.86 -9.58
C PRO A 309 -32.93 -59.00 -10.89
N ASP A 310 -32.02 -58.98 -11.87
CA ASP A 310 -30.75 -59.70 -12.16
C ASP A 310 -29.79 -58.83 -13.03
N GLY A 311 -28.72 -59.43 -13.56
CA GLY A 311 -27.80 -58.84 -14.56
C GLY A 311 -28.21 -59.08 -16.03
N PRO A 312 -27.29 -59.00 -17.03
CA PRO A 312 -25.86 -59.23 -16.91
C PRO A 312 -24.91 -58.08 -17.35
N ASN A 313 -23.64 -58.25 -16.98
CA ASN A 313 -22.49 -57.53 -17.54
C ASN A 313 -22.24 -57.86 -19.01
N LEU A 314 -21.54 -56.97 -19.72
CA LEU A 314 -20.42 -57.36 -20.60
C LEU A 314 -19.54 -56.14 -20.92
N SER A 315 -18.51 -55.94 -20.09
CA SER A 315 -17.24 -55.40 -20.54
C SER A 315 -16.55 -56.43 -21.45
N PHE A 316 -15.70 -56.00 -22.39
CA PHE A 316 -14.29 -56.39 -22.40
C PHE A 316 -13.48 -55.65 -23.48
N HIS A 317 -12.37 -55.09 -23.01
CA HIS A 317 -11.08 -54.88 -23.68
C HIS A 317 -10.86 -55.47 -25.08
N THR A 318 -10.16 -54.72 -25.94
CA THR A 318 -8.68 -54.76 -25.94
C THR A 318 -8.13 -53.36 -26.12
#